data_AF-A0A2N6DIZ3-F1
#
_entry.id   AF-A0A2N6DIZ3-F1
#
_cell.length_a   1.000
_cell.length_b   1.000
_cell.length_c   1.000
_cell.angle_alpha   90.00
_cell.angle_beta   90.00
_cell.angle_gamma   90.00
#
_symmetry.space_group_name_H-M   'P 1'
#
loop_
_entity.id
_entity.type
_entity.pdbx_description
1 polymer ?
#
loop_
_entity_poly.entity_id
_entity_poly.type
_entity_poly.pdbx_seq_one_letter_code
_entity_poly.pdbx_strand_id
1 'polypeptide(L)'
;MYRKLALILLLAFIATLIGCTKFYYQSPYAKFKHEQHVDILFQQQKDCFYCHKLPDIETIVKQGGEIKMTSELKIDGKCHTCHKDQATKVAKAPHSCDSCHENMKIMKPDDHSNNWTELHAAPAAADSKDCESCHKEWYCESCHTNTVSTEALRHSRSFKLTHSTEAYIDPGSCDSCHQISYCMSCHDK
;
A
#
# COMPACT_ATOMS: atom_id res chain seq x y z
N MET A 1 43.77 5.10 -31.04
CA MET A 1 42.29 5.06 -31.11
C MET A 1 41.69 3.70 -30.74
N TYR A 2 42.24 2.57 -31.22
CA TYR A 2 41.70 1.23 -30.97
C TYR A 2 41.60 0.78 -29.48
N ARG A 3 42.56 1.17 -28.62
CA ARG A 3 42.53 0.82 -27.18
C ARG A 3 41.36 1.44 -26.40
N LYS A 4 40.95 2.66 -26.75
CA LYS A 4 39.79 3.33 -26.11
C LYS A 4 38.47 2.72 -26.58
N LEU A 5 38.38 2.34 -27.86
CA LEU A 5 37.21 1.67 -28.42
C LEU A 5 37.00 0.27 -27.81
N ALA A 6 38.09 -0.49 -27.61
CA ALA A 6 38.04 -1.80 -26.97
C ALA A 6 37.62 -1.71 -25.49
N LEU A 7 38.07 -0.69 -24.74
CA LEU A 7 37.65 -0.48 -23.35
C LEU A 7 36.17 -0.10 -23.24
N ILE A 8 35.67 0.74 -24.16
CA ILE A 8 34.26 1.15 -24.20
C ILE A 8 33.35 -0.03 -24.55
N LEU A 9 33.76 -0.89 -25.50
CA LEU A 9 33.03 -2.10 -25.84
C LEU A 9 33.04 -3.13 -24.68
N LEU A 10 34.15 -3.25 -23.96
CA LEU A 10 34.24 -4.14 -22.79
C LEU A 10 33.37 -3.65 -21.63
N LEU A 11 33.33 -2.35 -21.37
CA LEU A 11 32.45 -1.74 -20.37
C LEU A 11 30.96 -1.83 -20.75
N ALA A 12 30.62 -1.68 -22.03
CA ALA A 12 29.26 -1.88 -22.53
C ALA A 12 28.81 -3.34 -22.41
N PHE A 13 29.71 -4.30 -22.63
CA PHE A 13 29.44 -5.73 -22.46
C PHE A 13 29.29 -6.14 -20.98
N ILE A 14 30.02 -5.49 -20.08
CA ILE A 14 29.84 -5.67 -18.62
C ILE A 14 28.51 -5.06 -18.15
N ALA A 15 28.10 -3.91 -18.70
CA ALA A 15 26.80 -3.29 -18.38
C ALA A 15 25.60 -4.12 -18.85
N THR A 16 25.70 -4.82 -19.99
CA THR A 16 24.63 -5.71 -20.47
C THR A 16 24.60 -7.04 -19.72
N LEU A 17 25.74 -7.56 -19.24
CA LEU A 17 25.79 -8.77 -18.41
C LEU A 17 25.31 -8.54 -16.97
N ILE A 18 25.53 -7.35 -16.41
CA ILE A 18 25.04 -6.99 -15.06
C ILE A 18 23.58 -6.53 -15.11
N GLY A 19 23.16 -5.84 -16.18
CA GLY A 19 21.83 -5.22 -16.33
C GLY A 19 20.64 -6.18 -16.45
N CYS A 20 20.86 -7.47 -16.71
CA CYS A 20 19.79 -8.47 -16.79
C CYS A 20 19.63 -9.32 -15.52
N THR A 21 20.44 -9.08 -14.49
CA THR A 21 20.39 -9.90 -13.27
C THR A 21 19.49 -9.27 -12.20
N LYS A 22 18.31 -9.89 -12.04
CA LYS A 22 17.57 -10.02 -10.77
C LYS A 22 16.61 -8.89 -10.35
N PHE A 23 15.54 -8.68 -11.11
CA PHE A 23 14.22 -8.63 -10.46
C PHE A 23 13.64 -10.05 -10.49
N TYR A 24 14.06 -10.90 -9.56
CA TYR A 24 13.37 -12.17 -9.32
C TYR A 24 12.02 -11.83 -8.69
N TYR A 25 10.98 -11.70 -9.51
CA TYR A 25 9.60 -11.76 -9.05
C TYR A 25 9.37 -13.18 -8.53
N GLN A 26 9.63 -13.39 -7.24
CA GLN A 26 9.21 -14.61 -6.57
C GLN A 26 7.70 -14.50 -6.39
N SER A 27 6.96 -15.21 -7.23
CA SER A 27 5.53 -15.27 -7.11
C SER A 27 5.14 -15.89 -5.75
N PRO A 28 4.06 -15.43 -5.09
CA PRO A 28 3.55 -16.02 -3.84
C PRO A 28 3.40 -17.55 -3.87
N TYR A 29 3.23 -18.13 -5.06
CA TYR A 29 3.16 -19.58 -5.27
C TYR A 29 4.39 -20.35 -4.79
N ALA A 30 5.58 -19.75 -4.76
CA ALA A 30 6.80 -20.40 -4.30
C ALA A 30 6.72 -20.86 -2.83
N LYS A 31 5.91 -20.17 -2.02
CA LYS A 31 5.68 -20.51 -0.60
C LYS A 31 4.39 -21.29 -0.36
N PHE A 32 3.62 -21.57 -1.40
CA PHE A 32 2.32 -22.23 -1.25
C PHE A 32 2.48 -23.68 -0.75
N LYS A 33 1.88 -23.98 0.40
CA LYS A 33 1.86 -25.32 1.01
C LYS A 33 0.52 -26.01 0.74
N HIS A 34 0.45 -26.80 -0.33
CA HIS A 34 -0.80 -27.37 -0.82
C HIS A 34 -1.55 -28.21 0.24
N GLU A 35 -0.86 -29.13 0.93
CA GLU A 35 -1.48 -30.00 1.94
C GLU A 35 -2.16 -29.21 3.07
N GLN A 36 -1.46 -28.19 3.60
CA GLN A 36 -2.02 -27.32 4.65
C GLN A 36 -3.26 -26.56 4.19
N HIS A 37 -3.30 -26.13 2.92
CA HIS A 37 -4.47 -25.45 2.37
C HIS A 37 -5.64 -26.41 2.19
N VAL A 38 -5.40 -27.64 1.73
CA VAL A 38 -6.45 -28.66 1.57
C VAL A 38 -7.13 -28.96 2.90
N ASP A 39 -6.36 -29.17 3.97
CA ASP A 39 -6.89 -29.45 5.30
C ASP A 39 -7.80 -28.32 5.82
N ILE A 40 -7.40 -27.07 5.60
CA ILE A 40 -8.17 -25.90 5.99
C ILE A 40 -9.41 -25.72 5.09
N LEU A 41 -9.29 -25.93 3.78
CA LEU A 41 -10.40 -25.80 2.83
C LEU A 41 -11.51 -26.80 3.14
N PHE A 42 -11.18 -28.05 3.45
CA PHE A 42 -12.19 -29.04 3.85
C PHE A 42 -12.84 -28.71 5.19
N GLN A 43 -12.11 -28.16 6.16
CA GLN A 43 -12.71 -27.62 7.40
C GLN A 43 -13.72 -26.49 7.11
N GLN A 44 -13.54 -25.77 6.00
CA GLN A 44 -14.45 -24.71 5.53
C GLN A 44 -15.51 -25.23 4.53
N GLN A 45 -15.68 -26.54 4.38
CA GLN A 45 -16.61 -27.17 3.42
C GLN A 45 -16.37 -26.76 1.95
N LYS A 46 -15.12 -26.42 1.60
CA LYS A 46 -14.71 -26.07 0.23
C LYS A 46 -14.05 -27.28 -0.44
N ASP A 47 -14.34 -27.50 -1.72
CA ASP A 47 -13.79 -28.61 -2.49
C ASP A 47 -12.55 -28.22 -3.32
N CYS A 48 -11.98 -29.19 -4.04
CA CYS A 48 -10.81 -29.00 -4.91
C CYS A 48 -11.06 -27.96 -6.02
N PHE A 49 -12.31 -27.85 -6.49
CA PHE A 49 -12.69 -26.97 -7.59
C PHE A 49 -12.75 -25.50 -7.17
N TYR A 50 -12.66 -25.22 -5.87
CA TYR A 50 -12.49 -23.87 -5.36
C TYR A 50 -11.26 -23.16 -5.94
N CYS A 51 -10.17 -23.92 -6.13
CA CYS A 51 -8.90 -23.42 -6.69
C CYS A 51 -8.54 -24.02 -8.06
N HIS A 52 -9.02 -25.21 -8.38
CA HIS A 52 -8.71 -25.90 -9.63
C HIS A 52 -9.88 -25.86 -10.61
N LYS A 53 -9.56 -25.67 -11.89
CA LYS A 53 -10.56 -25.77 -12.95
C LYS A 53 -10.36 -27.07 -13.71
N LEU A 54 -11.43 -27.80 -13.96
CA LEU A 54 -11.38 -28.95 -14.85
C LEU A 54 -11.19 -28.46 -16.30
N PRO A 55 -10.26 -29.07 -17.05
CA PRO A 55 -10.17 -28.83 -18.48
C PRO A 55 -11.47 -29.27 -19.18
N ASP A 56 -11.80 -28.61 -20.28
CA ASP A 56 -12.91 -29.05 -21.13
C ASP A 56 -12.61 -30.40 -21.79
N ILE A 57 -13.66 -31.08 -22.24
CA ILE A 57 -13.58 -32.43 -22.82
C ILE A 57 -12.66 -32.46 -24.05
N GLU A 58 -12.69 -31.40 -24.87
CA GLU A 58 -11.85 -31.33 -26.07
C GLU A 58 -10.35 -31.29 -25.70
N THR A 59 -10.02 -30.52 -24.66
CA THR A 59 -8.67 -30.46 -24.08
C THR A 59 -8.23 -31.81 -23.51
N ILE A 60 -9.12 -32.52 -22.79
CA ILE A 60 -8.82 -33.86 -22.24
C ILE A 60 -8.52 -34.86 -23.36
N VAL A 61 -9.34 -34.87 -24.42
CA VAL A 61 -9.15 -35.75 -25.58
C VAL A 61 -7.83 -35.45 -26.29
N LYS A 62 -7.50 -34.15 -26.46
CA LYS A 62 -6.22 -33.71 -27.06
C LYS A 62 -4.99 -34.11 -26.22
N GLN A 63 -5.14 -34.26 -24.91
CA GLN A 63 -4.09 -34.71 -23.99
C GLN A 63 -4.04 -36.24 -23.82
N GLY A 64 -4.71 -37.00 -24.69
CA GLY A 64 -4.67 -38.46 -24.64
C GLY A 64 -5.45 -39.06 -23.46
N GLY A 65 -6.44 -38.34 -22.93
CA GLY A 65 -7.23 -38.78 -21.77
C GLY A 65 -6.60 -38.46 -20.42
N GLU A 66 -5.43 -37.81 -20.37
CA GLU A 66 -4.86 -37.30 -19.13
C GLU A 66 -5.64 -36.08 -18.62
N ILE A 67 -6.08 -36.14 -17.36
CA ILE A 67 -6.70 -35.00 -16.67
C ILE A 67 -5.61 -34.24 -15.91
N LYS A 68 -5.10 -33.17 -16.51
CA LYS A 68 -4.22 -32.22 -15.80
C LYS A 68 -5.06 -31.10 -15.20
N MET A 69 -5.25 -31.16 -13.89
CA MET A 69 -5.87 -30.08 -13.13
C MET A 69 -4.84 -28.97 -12.92
N THR A 70 -4.98 -27.88 -13.66
CA THR A 70 -4.20 -26.67 -13.39
C THR A 70 -4.94 -25.84 -12.35
N SER A 71 -4.18 -25.24 -11.43
CA SER A 71 -4.73 -24.10 -10.69
C SER A 71 -4.93 -22.96 -11.67
N GLU A 72 -6.01 -22.21 -11.54
CA GLU A 72 -6.26 -21.03 -12.37
C GLU A 72 -5.32 -19.91 -11.91
N LEU A 73 -4.01 -20.02 -12.20
CA LEU A 73 -2.91 -19.18 -11.68
C LEU A 73 -3.01 -17.67 -12.02
N LYS A 74 -4.07 -17.25 -12.71
CA LYS A 74 -4.51 -15.84 -12.78
C LYS A 74 -5.32 -15.46 -11.54
N ILE A 75 -4.90 -15.94 -10.36
CA ILE A 75 -5.54 -15.64 -9.08
C ILE A 75 -5.12 -14.24 -8.63
N ASP A 76 -5.64 -13.21 -9.29
CA ASP A 76 -5.75 -11.91 -8.65
C ASP A 76 -6.95 -12.00 -7.70
N GLY A 77 -6.67 -12.23 -6.41
CA GLY A 77 -7.66 -12.04 -5.35
C GLY A 77 -8.15 -13.27 -4.57
N LYS A 78 -8.12 -14.52 -5.09
CA LYS A 78 -8.62 -15.67 -4.27
C LYS A 78 -7.78 -15.95 -3.02
N CYS A 79 -6.47 -15.70 -3.06
CA CYS A 79 -5.63 -15.78 -1.86
C CYS A 79 -6.11 -14.81 -0.77
N HIS A 80 -6.47 -13.59 -1.18
CA HIS A 80 -6.93 -12.54 -0.28
C HIS A 80 -8.31 -12.81 0.31
N THR A 81 -9.16 -13.62 -0.32
CA THR A 81 -10.46 -14.02 0.26
C THR A 81 -10.33 -14.63 1.65
N CYS A 82 -9.36 -15.50 1.88
CA CYS A 82 -9.19 -16.13 3.20
C CYS A 82 -8.13 -15.43 4.07
N HIS A 83 -7.21 -14.67 3.47
CA HIS A 83 -6.04 -14.09 4.16
C HIS A 83 -6.14 -12.58 4.43
N LYS A 84 -7.01 -11.85 3.72
CA LYS A 84 -7.14 -10.39 3.80
C LYS A 84 -8.57 -9.95 4.07
N ASP A 85 -9.55 -10.53 3.39
CA ASP A 85 -10.93 -10.06 3.41
C ASP A 85 -11.59 -10.31 4.77
N GLN A 86 -12.01 -9.22 5.43
CA GLN A 86 -12.52 -9.28 6.80
C GLN A 86 -13.73 -10.21 6.96
N ALA A 87 -14.58 -10.31 5.95
CA ALA A 87 -15.80 -11.13 5.97
C ALA A 87 -15.53 -12.64 5.86
N THR A 88 -14.43 -13.02 5.22
CA THR A 88 -14.14 -14.42 4.84
C THR A 88 -12.79 -14.90 5.37
N LYS A 89 -12.13 -14.09 6.22
CA LYS A 89 -10.84 -14.42 6.82
C LYS A 89 -10.90 -15.70 7.64
N VAL A 90 -9.86 -16.51 7.51
CA VAL A 90 -9.70 -17.73 8.29
C VAL A 90 -8.70 -17.48 9.41
N ALA A 91 -9.09 -17.70 10.67
CA ALA A 91 -8.25 -17.38 11.83
C ALA A 91 -6.86 -18.06 11.82
N LYS A 92 -6.74 -19.25 11.23
CA LYS A 92 -5.48 -20.00 11.10
C LYS A 92 -4.60 -19.53 9.94
N ALA A 93 -5.12 -18.70 9.03
CA ALA A 93 -4.36 -18.23 7.89
C ALA A 93 -3.38 -17.12 8.30
N PRO A 94 -2.17 -17.06 7.71
CA PRO A 94 -1.29 -15.90 7.88
C PRO A 94 -1.89 -14.67 7.20
N HIS A 95 -1.88 -13.53 7.90
CA HIS A 95 -2.42 -12.25 7.40
C HIS A 95 -1.32 -11.24 7.08
N SER A 96 -0.07 -11.54 7.42
CA SER A 96 1.07 -10.68 7.14
C SER A 96 1.45 -10.81 5.66
N CYS A 97 1.42 -9.70 4.92
CA CYS A 97 1.64 -9.69 3.48
C CYS A 97 3.01 -10.29 3.10
N ASP A 98 4.04 -10.05 3.91
CA ASP A 98 5.41 -10.51 3.74
C ASP A 98 5.57 -12.04 3.87
N SER A 99 4.58 -12.74 4.44
CA SER A 99 4.61 -14.21 4.50
C SER A 99 4.63 -14.84 3.11
N CYS A 100 4.02 -14.16 2.14
CA CYS A 100 3.91 -14.61 0.75
C CYS A 100 4.60 -13.64 -0.23
N HIS A 101 4.55 -12.34 0.04
CA HIS A 101 5.13 -11.31 -0.81
C HIS A 101 6.50 -10.87 -0.29
N GLU A 102 7.55 -11.60 -0.67
CA GLU A 102 8.92 -11.35 -0.17
C GLU A 102 9.47 -9.97 -0.55
N ASN A 103 9.03 -9.44 -1.67
CA ASN A 103 9.40 -8.11 -2.12
C ASN A 103 8.18 -7.20 -2.08
N MET A 104 7.99 -6.49 -0.98
CA MET A 104 6.90 -5.50 -0.88
C MET A 104 7.12 -4.29 -1.79
N LYS A 105 8.37 -4.01 -2.22
CA LYS A 105 8.69 -2.82 -3.02
C LYS A 105 8.06 -2.84 -4.42
N ILE A 106 7.81 -4.03 -4.97
CA ILE A 106 7.14 -4.18 -6.26
C ILE A 106 5.63 -3.98 -6.19
N MET A 107 5.05 -3.98 -4.98
CA MET A 107 3.62 -3.70 -4.76
C MET A 107 3.38 -2.25 -4.33
N LYS A 108 4.46 -1.46 -4.21
CA LYS A 108 4.38 -0.03 -3.97
C LYS A 108 3.62 0.61 -5.15
N PRO A 109 2.46 1.25 -4.92
CA PRO A 109 1.72 1.91 -5.99
C PRO A 109 2.52 3.07 -6.60
N ASP A 110 2.21 3.42 -7.85
CA ASP A 110 2.93 4.44 -8.61
C ASP A 110 2.81 5.85 -7.99
N ASP A 111 1.73 6.11 -7.25
CA ASP A 111 1.47 7.37 -6.55
C ASP A 111 2.30 7.56 -5.27
N HIS A 112 3.01 6.52 -4.82
CA HIS A 112 3.91 6.61 -3.67
C HIS A 112 5.24 7.26 -4.07
N SER A 113 5.18 8.54 -4.40
CA SER A 113 6.34 9.35 -4.76
C SER A 113 7.20 9.73 -3.55
N ASN A 114 8.38 10.29 -3.81
CA ASN A 114 9.28 10.75 -2.74
C ASN A 114 8.75 11.99 -1.99
N ASN A 115 7.80 12.74 -2.58
CA ASN A 115 7.15 13.89 -1.97
C ASN A 115 5.76 13.55 -1.39
N TRP A 116 5.55 12.29 -0.98
CA TRP A 116 4.30 11.82 -0.38
C TRP A 116 3.81 12.70 0.77
N THR A 117 4.72 13.19 1.62
CA THR A 117 4.38 14.07 2.75
C THR A 117 3.62 15.34 2.34
N GLU A 118 3.83 15.83 1.11
CA GLU A 118 3.15 17.01 0.56
C GLU A 118 1.89 16.64 -0.23
N LEU A 119 1.89 15.48 -0.90
CA LEU A 119 0.85 15.13 -1.88
C LEU A 119 -0.27 14.25 -1.31
N HIS A 120 -0.04 13.55 -0.21
CA HIS A 120 -0.98 12.52 0.28
C HIS A 120 -2.31 13.08 0.79
N ALA A 121 -2.39 14.38 1.11
CA ALA A 121 -3.61 14.99 1.64
C ALA A 121 -4.80 14.86 0.66
N ALA A 122 -4.56 15.05 -0.63
CA ALA A 122 -5.61 14.94 -1.65
C ALA A 122 -6.17 13.51 -1.82
N PRO A 123 -5.35 12.46 -2.06
CA PRO A 123 -5.84 11.09 -2.13
C PRO A 123 -6.39 10.59 -0.79
N ALA A 124 -5.80 10.96 0.35
CA ALA A 124 -6.34 10.60 1.67
C ALA A 124 -7.73 11.20 1.94
N ALA A 125 -7.99 12.42 1.46
CA ALA A 125 -9.31 13.05 1.54
C ALA A 125 -10.33 12.44 0.56
N ALA A 126 -9.86 11.89 -0.57
CA ALA A 126 -10.72 11.25 -1.56
C ALA A 126 -11.17 9.86 -1.09
N ASP A 127 -10.23 9.00 -0.68
CA ASP A 127 -10.54 7.70 -0.09
C ASP A 127 -9.40 7.20 0.82
N SER A 128 -9.53 7.41 2.13
CA SER A 128 -8.55 6.92 3.10
C SER A 128 -8.55 5.39 3.23
N LYS A 129 -9.63 4.69 2.83
CA LYS A 129 -9.75 3.24 3.00
C LYS A 129 -8.85 2.47 2.04
N ASP A 130 -8.53 3.06 0.88
CA ASP A 130 -7.56 2.48 -0.05
C ASP A 130 -6.18 2.33 0.60
N CYS A 131 -5.81 3.28 1.47
CA CYS A 131 -4.56 3.22 2.23
C CYS A 131 -4.57 2.07 3.25
N GLU A 132 -5.71 1.82 3.90
CA GLU A 132 -5.89 0.76 4.90
C GLU A 132 -5.69 -0.66 4.34
N SER A 133 -5.71 -0.79 3.01
CA SER A 133 -5.47 -2.05 2.31
C SER A 133 -4.03 -2.57 2.49
N CYS A 134 -3.09 -1.67 2.78
CA CYS A 134 -1.66 -1.93 2.98
C CYS A 134 -1.11 -1.34 4.28
N HIS A 135 -1.58 -0.16 4.67
CA HIS A 135 -1.16 0.56 5.88
C HIS A 135 -2.15 0.34 7.03
N LYS A 136 -1.67 0.48 8.26
CA LYS A 136 -2.51 0.45 9.46
C LYS A 136 -2.75 1.87 9.95
N GLU A 137 -3.79 2.07 10.76
CA GLU A 137 -4.16 3.36 11.35
C GLU A 137 -2.97 4.08 12.01
N TRP A 138 -2.12 3.33 12.72
CA TRP A 138 -0.92 3.88 13.36
C TRP A 138 0.05 4.59 12.38
N TYR A 139 0.04 4.24 11.09
CA TYR A 139 0.87 4.90 10.09
C TYR A 139 0.42 6.35 9.89
N CYS A 140 -0.89 6.59 9.81
CA CYS A 140 -1.47 7.92 9.76
C CYS A 140 -1.13 8.67 11.06
N GLU A 141 -1.34 8.02 12.20
CA GLU A 141 -1.03 8.58 13.53
C GLU A 141 0.45 8.91 13.70
N SER A 142 1.37 8.21 13.03
CA SER A 142 2.82 8.44 13.19
C SER A 142 3.23 9.88 12.87
N CYS A 143 2.48 10.55 11.98
CA CYS A 143 2.61 11.97 11.69
C CYS A 143 1.42 12.78 12.21
N HIS A 144 0.19 12.24 12.11
CA HIS A 144 -1.05 12.83 12.60
C HIS A 144 -1.37 12.46 14.05
N THR A 145 -0.35 12.36 14.91
CA THR A 145 -0.58 12.53 16.35
C THR A 145 -1.23 13.90 16.53
N ASN A 146 -2.15 14.05 17.48
CA ASN A 146 -3.04 15.22 17.68
C ASN A 146 -2.35 16.62 17.78
N THR A 147 -1.05 16.72 17.49
CA THR A 147 -0.24 17.93 17.37
C THR A 147 -0.17 18.52 15.95
N VAL A 148 -0.47 17.76 14.88
CA VAL A 148 -0.21 18.24 13.49
C VAL A 148 -1.46 18.57 12.67
N SER A 149 -2.68 18.17 13.08
CA SER A 149 -3.88 18.45 12.27
C SER A 149 -4.71 19.63 12.83
N THR A 150 -4.70 20.73 12.07
CA THR A 150 -5.53 21.94 12.17
C THR A 150 -5.10 23.09 13.09
N GLU A 151 -4.07 22.95 13.94
CA GLU A 151 -3.52 24.09 14.72
C GLU A 151 -2.89 25.17 13.81
N ALA A 152 -2.47 24.81 12.59
CA ALA A 152 -1.96 25.77 11.62
C ALA A 152 -3.07 26.66 10.99
N LEU A 153 -4.34 26.28 11.13
CA LEU A 153 -5.49 27.03 10.57
C LEU A 153 -6.49 27.49 11.63
N ARG A 154 -6.39 26.98 12.86
CA ARG A 154 -7.24 27.35 14.00
C ARG A 154 -6.37 27.45 15.24
N HIS A 155 -6.57 28.48 16.04
CA HIS A 155 -5.87 28.59 17.30
C HIS A 155 -6.29 27.47 18.26
N SER A 156 -5.36 27.04 19.11
CA SER A 156 -5.63 26.12 20.22
C SER A 156 -6.84 26.55 21.05
N ARG A 157 -7.48 25.59 21.75
CA ARG A 157 -8.58 25.89 22.69
C ARG A 157 -8.19 26.89 23.78
N SER A 158 -6.90 26.99 24.08
CA SER A 158 -6.30 27.89 25.05
C SER A 158 -5.95 29.27 24.50
N PHE A 159 -6.23 29.58 23.23
CA PHE A 159 -5.79 30.84 22.61
C PHE A 159 -6.22 32.10 23.36
N LYS A 160 -7.40 32.10 23.99
CA LYS A 160 -7.84 33.23 24.82
C LYS A 160 -6.85 33.58 25.93
N LEU A 161 -6.06 32.63 26.41
CA LEU A 161 -5.05 32.84 27.44
C LEU A 161 -3.72 33.34 26.87
N THR A 162 -3.41 33.03 25.62
CA THR A 162 -2.11 33.35 25.03
C THR A 162 -2.17 34.57 24.12
N HIS A 163 -3.26 34.76 23.35
CA HIS A 163 -3.40 35.68 22.21
C HIS A 163 -2.89 37.11 22.42
N SER A 164 -2.86 37.59 23.67
CA SER A 164 -2.24 38.86 24.04
C SER A 164 -0.77 38.95 23.61
N THR A 165 -0.01 37.86 23.70
CA THR A 165 1.41 37.84 23.35
C THR A 165 1.60 37.87 21.84
N GLU A 166 0.81 37.07 21.11
CA GLU A 166 0.84 37.00 19.66
C GLU A 166 0.35 38.30 19.02
N ALA A 167 -0.74 38.88 19.53
CA ALA A 167 -1.26 40.18 19.09
C ALA A 167 -0.31 41.34 19.41
N TYR A 168 0.51 41.24 20.46
CA TYR A 168 1.56 42.21 20.75
C TYR A 168 2.73 42.14 19.76
N ILE A 169 3.10 40.92 19.32
CA ILE A 169 4.22 40.70 18.40
C ILE A 169 3.86 41.16 16.98
N ASP A 170 2.73 40.69 16.46
CA ASP A 170 2.27 41.02 15.10
C ASP A 170 0.74 40.94 15.00
N PRO A 171 0.03 42.05 15.29
CA PRO A 171 -1.43 42.07 15.22
C PRO A 171 -1.96 41.89 13.78
N GLY A 172 -1.18 42.26 12.76
CA GLY A 172 -1.59 42.16 11.35
C GLY A 172 -1.62 40.74 10.82
N SER A 173 -0.92 39.80 11.47
CA SER A 173 -0.98 38.36 11.14
C SER A 173 -2.41 37.79 11.20
N CYS A 174 -3.25 38.37 12.06
CA CYS A 174 -4.64 37.97 12.29
C CYS A 174 -5.56 38.30 11.10
N ASP A 175 -5.22 39.33 10.31
CA ASP A 175 -6.09 39.88 9.24
C ASP A 175 -6.29 38.91 8.07
N SER A 176 -5.45 37.88 7.99
CA SER A 176 -5.59 36.78 7.05
C SER A 176 -6.89 35.99 7.22
N CYS A 177 -7.42 35.93 8.45
CA CYS A 177 -8.60 35.14 8.82
C CYS A 177 -9.65 35.94 9.61
N HIS A 178 -9.26 36.97 10.37
CA HIS A 178 -10.12 37.73 11.25
C HIS A 178 -10.20 39.20 10.82
N GLN A 179 -11.36 39.81 10.95
CA GLN A 179 -11.50 41.26 10.81
C GLN A 179 -11.30 41.95 12.16
N ILE A 180 -10.84 43.21 12.15
CA ILE A 180 -10.66 44.02 13.38
C ILE A 180 -11.91 44.08 14.27
N SER A 181 -13.11 44.01 13.68
CA SER A 181 -14.39 43.97 14.39
C SER A 181 -14.51 42.77 15.35
N TYR A 182 -13.85 41.65 15.04
CA TYR A 182 -13.79 40.48 15.92
C TYR A 182 -13.06 40.78 17.23
N CYS A 183 -11.93 41.47 17.15
CA CYS A 183 -11.16 41.91 18.31
C CYS A 183 -12.01 42.86 19.17
N MET A 184 -12.67 43.83 18.52
CA MET A 184 -13.50 44.82 19.21
C MET A 184 -14.71 44.20 19.93
N SER A 185 -15.22 43.03 19.50
CA SER A 185 -16.31 42.35 20.21
C SER A 185 -16.04 42.11 21.71
N CYS A 186 -14.77 42.01 22.11
CA CYS A 186 -14.35 41.87 23.50
C CYS A 186 -13.54 43.08 24.02
N HIS A 187 -12.90 43.84 23.13
CA HIS A 187 -12.01 44.96 23.48
C HIS A 187 -12.66 46.36 23.39
N ASP A 188 -13.94 46.47 23.03
CA ASP A 188 -14.69 47.74 22.95
C ASP A 188 -15.28 48.17 24.31
N LYS A 189 -14.51 48.01 25.40
CA LYS A 189 -14.91 48.42 26.77
C LYS A 189 -13.99 49.46 27.36
#